data_AF-A0A828RFN5-F1
#
_entry.id   AF-A0A828RFN5-F1
#
_cell.length_a   1.000
_cell.length_b   1.000
_cell.length_c   1.000
_cell.angle_alpha   90.00
_cell.angle_beta   90.00
_cell.angle_gamma   90.00
#
_symmetry.space_group_name_H-M   'P 1'
#
loop_
_entity.id
_entity.type
_entity.pdbx_description
1 polymer ?
#
loop_
_entity_poly.entity_id
_entity_poly.type
_entity_poly.pdbx_seq_one_letter_code
_entity_poly.pdbx_strand_id
1 'polypeptide(L)'
;MGGGRHLATDFSYQIPEGTIGECWAISGHPHGPNIITNGQYKGQLLPKVYQQHPELFGNPRSSVFPLLTKILDANASLSIQVHPDDAYAEEHEHELGKTECWYVIHAEPGAYLTYGHTAKTRDELIKMINNHQWSKLFSKKPVKTGDFVYVPSGTIHALNKGIIVLETQQSSDTTYRIYDYDRRDKKQVSYASFI
;
A
#
# COMPACT_ATOMS: atom_id res chain seq x y z
N MET A 1 2.32 -7.29 12.09
CA MET A 1 1.08 -7.81 11.47
C MET A 1 -0.11 -7.02 12.02
N GLY A 2 -1.01 -6.53 11.17
CA GLY A 2 -2.15 -5.69 11.59
C GLY A 2 -3.49 -6.10 10.96
N GLY A 3 -3.57 -7.32 10.41
CA GLY A 3 -4.75 -7.81 9.71
C GLY A 3 -5.90 -8.25 10.62
N GLY A 4 -7.08 -8.33 10.05
CA GLY A 4 -8.30 -8.80 10.71
C GLY A 4 -8.88 -10.05 10.05
N ARG A 5 -10.20 -10.15 10.11
CA ARG A 5 -11.01 -11.19 9.47
C ARG A 5 -12.15 -10.60 8.64
N HIS A 6 -12.18 -9.28 8.42
CA HIS A 6 -13.26 -8.61 7.69
C HIS A 6 -13.35 -9.07 6.24
N LEU A 7 -12.20 -9.42 5.63
CA LEU A 7 -12.16 -10.06 4.31
C LEU A 7 -13.05 -11.31 4.24
N ALA A 8 -13.11 -12.11 5.31
CA ALA A 8 -13.98 -13.28 5.37
C ALA A 8 -15.44 -12.92 5.69
N THR A 9 -15.67 -12.07 6.69
CA THR A 9 -17.03 -11.81 7.19
C THR A 9 -17.83 -10.88 6.30
N ASP A 10 -17.19 -9.86 5.73
CA ASP A 10 -17.87 -8.75 5.05
C ASP A 10 -17.83 -8.92 3.53
N PHE A 11 -16.79 -9.59 3.01
CA PHE A 11 -16.59 -9.84 1.57
C PHE A 11 -16.74 -11.32 1.19
N SER A 12 -17.00 -12.20 2.16
CA SER A 12 -17.17 -13.65 1.92
C SER A 12 -15.94 -14.34 1.30
N TYR A 13 -14.74 -13.80 1.49
CA TYR A 13 -13.53 -14.45 1.01
C TYR A 13 -13.17 -15.68 1.84
N GLN A 14 -12.76 -16.75 1.16
CA GLN A 14 -12.10 -17.88 1.80
C GLN A 14 -10.63 -17.50 2.02
N ILE A 15 -10.23 -17.34 3.27
CA ILE A 15 -8.88 -16.93 3.64
C ILE A 15 -8.27 -17.93 4.65
N PRO A 16 -6.93 -18.14 4.64
CA PRO A 16 -6.26 -19.06 5.58
C PRO A 16 -6.50 -18.69 7.05
N GLU A 17 -6.20 -19.60 7.97
CA GLU A 17 -6.23 -19.32 9.41
C GLU A 17 -5.27 -18.17 9.80
N GLY A 18 -5.63 -17.46 10.87
CA GLY A 18 -4.86 -16.32 11.39
C GLY A 18 -5.32 -14.95 10.87
N THR A 19 -4.51 -13.92 11.12
CA THR A 19 -4.82 -12.52 10.75
C THR A 19 -4.40 -12.24 9.31
N ILE A 20 -5.32 -11.81 8.47
CA ILE A 20 -5.06 -11.47 7.07
C ILE A 20 -5.30 -9.98 6.87
N GLY A 21 -4.27 -9.25 6.42
CA GLY A 21 -4.32 -7.79 6.31
C GLY A 21 -4.59 -7.27 4.91
N GLU A 22 -4.39 -8.10 3.88
CA GLU A 22 -4.52 -7.67 2.49
C GLU A 22 -5.11 -8.77 1.61
N CYS A 23 -5.91 -8.34 0.65
CA CYS A 23 -6.34 -9.12 -0.51
C CYS A 23 -5.84 -8.42 -1.76
N TRP A 24 -4.96 -9.06 -2.53
CA TRP A 24 -4.51 -8.54 -3.83
C TRP A 24 -5.54 -8.93 -4.90
N ALA A 25 -6.53 -8.05 -5.10
CA ALA A 25 -7.73 -8.32 -5.86
C ALA A 25 -7.55 -8.23 -7.38
N ILE A 26 -6.75 -7.26 -7.86
CA ILE A 26 -6.32 -7.14 -9.25
C ILE A 26 -4.82 -6.89 -9.26
N SER A 27 -4.06 -7.89 -9.65
CA SER A 27 -2.60 -7.89 -9.56
C SER A 27 -1.98 -8.56 -10.78
N GLY A 28 -1.15 -7.80 -11.48
CA GLY A 28 -0.16 -8.35 -12.39
C GLY A 28 1.24 -8.49 -11.78
N HIS A 29 1.37 -8.19 -10.48
CA HIS A 29 2.66 -8.08 -9.81
C HIS A 29 3.31 -9.47 -9.57
N PRO A 30 4.63 -9.65 -9.80
CA PRO A 30 5.29 -10.95 -9.68
C PRO A 30 5.18 -11.63 -8.30
N HIS A 31 5.09 -10.86 -7.21
CA HIS A 31 4.95 -11.42 -5.85
C HIS A 31 3.57 -12.03 -5.57
N GLY A 32 2.56 -11.68 -6.35
CA GLY A 32 1.19 -12.16 -6.14
C GLY A 32 0.30 -11.93 -7.36
N PRO A 33 0.59 -12.54 -8.51
CA PRO A 33 -0.19 -12.33 -9.73
C PRO A 33 -1.53 -13.06 -9.65
N ASN A 34 -2.59 -12.47 -10.20
CA ASN A 34 -3.89 -13.13 -10.26
C ASN A 34 -4.04 -14.08 -11.44
N ILE A 35 -4.88 -15.09 -11.27
CA ILE A 35 -5.30 -16.05 -12.29
C ILE A 35 -6.70 -15.67 -12.77
N ILE A 36 -6.91 -15.63 -14.08
CA ILE A 36 -8.22 -15.38 -14.69
C ILE A 36 -9.13 -16.58 -14.42
N THR A 37 -10.33 -16.35 -13.89
CA THR A 37 -11.20 -17.42 -13.38
C THR A 37 -12.20 -17.96 -14.40
N ASN A 38 -12.43 -17.26 -15.51
CA ASN A 38 -13.48 -17.54 -16.48
C ASN A 38 -13.12 -17.14 -17.93
N GLY A 39 -13.97 -17.54 -18.88
CA GLY A 39 -13.84 -17.17 -20.29
C GLY A 39 -12.67 -17.82 -21.03
N GLN A 40 -12.32 -17.25 -22.19
CA GLN A 40 -11.27 -17.75 -23.09
C GLN A 40 -9.90 -17.88 -22.44
N TYR A 41 -9.59 -16.99 -21.48
CA TYR A 41 -8.29 -16.92 -20.82
C TYR A 41 -8.27 -17.58 -19.43
N LYS A 42 -9.30 -18.36 -19.08
CA LYS A 42 -9.39 -19.07 -17.81
C LYS A 42 -8.12 -19.88 -17.51
N GLY A 43 -7.61 -19.76 -16.29
CA GLY A 43 -6.42 -20.46 -15.81
C GLY A 43 -5.10 -19.77 -16.18
N GLN A 44 -5.13 -18.71 -16.97
CA GLN A 44 -3.93 -17.93 -17.30
C GLN A 44 -3.68 -16.82 -16.27
N LEU A 45 -2.40 -16.48 -16.07
CA LEU A 45 -2.00 -15.34 -15.25
C LEU A 45 -2.34 -14.03 -15.95
N LEU A 46 -2.91 -13.06 -15.23
CA LEU A 46 -3.16 -11.71 -15.72
C LEU A 46 -1.95 -11.07 -16.42
N PRO A 47 -0.72 -11.09 -15.87
CA PRO A 47 0.44 -10.47 -16.54
C PRO A 47 0.80 -11.16 -17.86
N LYS A 48 0.54 -12.47 -17.98
CA LYS A 48 0.77 -13.20 -19.24
C LYS A 48 -0.22 -12.77 -20.31
N VAL A 49 -1.50 -12.66 -19.96
CA VAL A 49 -2.53 -12.18 -20.89
C VAL A 49 -2.27 -10.72 -21.27
N TYR A 50 -1.86 -9.89 -20.32
CA TYR A 50 -1.47 -8.49 -20.59
C TYR A 50 -0.36 -8.38 -21.64
N GLN A 51 0.67 -9.22 -21.56
CA GLN A 51 1.78 -9.23 -22.52
C GLN A 51 1.41 -9.84 -23.87
N GLN A 52 0.62 -10.92 -23.89
CA GLN A 52 0.28 -11.64 -25.12
C GLN A 52 -0.88 -11.01 -25.89
N HIS A 53 -1.74 -10.26 -25.20
CA HIS A 53 -2.96 -9.66 -25.74
C HIS A 53 -3.09 -8.18 -25.37
N PRO A 54 -2.11 -7.32 -25.74
CA PRO A 54 -2.15 -5.89 -25.41
C PRO A 54 -3.40 -5.17 -25.96
N GLU A 55 -4.01 -5.69 -27.01
CA GLU A 55 -5.26 -5.18 -27.59
C GLU A 55 -6.42 -5.15 -26.61
N LEU A 56 -6.47 -6.09 -25.66
CA LEU A 56 -7.52 -6.15 -24.63
C LEU A 56 -7.40 -5.01 -23.62
N PHE A 57 -6.22 -4.38 -23.53
CA PHE A 57 -5.88 -3.34 -22.57
C PHE A 57 -5.65 -1.98 -23.24
N GLY A 58 -6.07 -1.82 -24.50
CA GLY A 58 -5.92 -0.56 -25.24
C GLY A 58 -4.53 -0.34 -25.83
N ASN A 59 -3.77 -1.41 -26.10
CA ASN A 59 -2.40 -1.38 -26.64
C ASN A 59 -1.45 -0.49 -25.80
N PRO A 60 -1.30 -0.77 -24.50
CA PRO A 60 -0.46 0.04 -23.62
C PRO A 60 1.02 -0.10 -24.01
N ARG A 61 1.80 0.95 -23.71
CA ARG A 61 3.27 0.94 -23.92
C ARG A 61 4.04 0.26 -22.78
N SER A 62 3.43 0.16 -21.60
CA SER A 62 4.06 -0.48 -20.43
C SER A 62 4.23 -1.98 -20.68
N SER A 63 5.42 -2.50 -20.40
CA SER A 63 5.76 -3.93 -20.51
C SER A 63 5.17 -4.79 -19.38
N VAL A 64 4.77 -4.16 -18.28
CA VAL A 64 4.13 -4.78 -17.12
C VAL A 64 2.72 -4.23 -16.92
N PHE A 65 1.85 -5.04 -16.30
CA PHE A 65 0.51 -4.58 -15.93
C PHE A 65 0.66 -3.42 -14.92
N PRO A 66 0.10 -2.23 -15.18
CA PRO A 66 0.59 -1.00 -14.56
C PRO A 66 0.10 -0.77 -13.13
N LEU A 67 -0.98 -1.44 -12.71
CA LEU A 67 -1.65 -1.17 -11.43
C LEU A 67 -1.75 -2.42 -10.56
N LEU A 68 -1.90 -2.20 -9.26
CA LEU A 68 -2.22 -3.21 -8.26
C LEU A 68 -3.38 -2.67 -7.42
N THR A 69 -4.46 -3.44 -7.33
CA THR A 69 -5.63 -3.09 -6.51
C THR A 69 -5.77 -4.08 -5.37
N LYS A 70 -5.91 -3.55 -4.15
CA LYS A 70 -6.01 -4.33 -2.92
C LYS A 70 -7.21 -3.93 -2.09
N ILE A 71 -7.69 -4.86 -1.28
CA ILE A 71 -8.51 -4.53 -0.10
C ILE A 71 -7.62 -4.72 1.12
N LEU A 72 -7.47 -3.66 1.93
CA LEU A 72 -6.69 -3.71 3.16
C LEU A 72 -7.63 -3.67 4.37
N ASP A 73 -7.42 -4.59 5.31
CA ASP A 73 -8.14 -4.70 6.58
C ASP A 73 -7.17 -4.35 7.73
N ALA A 74 -7.20 -3.09 8.21
CA ALA A 74 -6.32 -2.61 9.26
C ALA A 74 -6.98 -2.76 10.65
N ASN A 75 -6.90 -3.96 11.22
CA ASN A 75 -7.30 -4.25 12.60
C ASN A 75 -6.27 -3.74 13.65
N ALA A 76 -5.06 -3.39 13.20
CA ALA A 76 -4.11 -2.58 13.95
C ALA A 76 -3.42 -1.58 13.00
N SER A 77 -2.86 -0.49 13.55
CA SER A 77 -2.13 0.48 12.74
C SER A 77 -1.00 -0.19 11.97
N LEU A 78 -0.95 0.04 10.65
CA LEU A 78 0.14 -0.39 9.79
C LEU A 78 1.37 0.49 10.01
N SER A 79 2.54 0.00 9.58
CA SER A 79 3.80 0.76 9.67
C SER A 79 3.65 2.16 9.09
N ILE A 80 4.26 3.14 9.74
CA ILE A 80 4.48 4.46 9.13
C ILE A 80 5.55 4.29 8.09
N GLN A 81 5.22 4.66 6.86
CA GLN A 81 5.99 4.31 5.68
C GLN A 81 5.97 5.42 4.64
N VAL A 82 6.80 5.25 3.62
CA VAL A 82 6.85 6.11 2.45
C VAL A 82 7.28 5.28 1.23
N HIS A 83 6.79 5.70 0.07
CA HIS A 83 6.96 5.02 -1.20
C HIS A 83 7.77 5.86 -2.19
N PRO A 84 8.68 5.27 -2.98
CA PRO A 84 9.44 5.99 -4.00
C PRO A 84 8.60 6.40 -5.20
N ASP A 85 9.09 7.40 -5.93
CA ASP A 85 8.66 7.66 -7.30
C ASP A 85 9.31 6.68 -8.28
N ASP A 86 8.96 6.78 -9.57
CA ASP A 86 9.47 5.86 -10.59
C ASP A 86 10.99 5.97 -10.77
N ALA A 87 11.57 7.17 -10.67
CA ALA A 87 13.00 7.36 -10.88
C ALA A 87 13.82 6.68 -9.78
N TYR A 88 13.45 6.88 -8.52
CA TYR A 88 14.14 6.26 -7.39
C TYR A 88 13.91 4.74 -7.36
N ALA A 89 12.69 4.29 -7.64
CA ALA A 89 12.37 2.86 -7.66
C ALA A 89 13.12 2.12 -8.77
N GLU A 90 13.23 2.68 -9.96
CA GLU A 90 13.98 2.10 -11.07
C GLU A 90 15.47 1.98 -10.74
N GLU A 91 16.06 3.03 -10.16
CA GLU A 91 17.48 3.08 -9.80
C GLU A 91 17.85 2.09 -8.68
N HIS A 92 17.01 1.97 -7.65
CA HIS A 92 17.36 1.27 -6.42
C HIS A 92 16.70 -0.09 -6.21
N GLU A 93 15.50 -0.28 -6.75
CA GLU A 93 14.67 -1.47 -6.51
C GLU A 93 14.34 -2.22 -7.82
N HIS A 94 14.63 -1.62 -8.97
CA HIS A 94 14.30 -2.12 -10.30
C HIS A 94 12.79 -2.44 -10.44
N GLU A 95 11.98 -1.54 -9.91
CA GLU A 95 10.52 -1.65 -9.83
C GLU A 95 9.87 -0.31 -10.23
N LEU A 96 8.57 -0.33 -10.52
CA LEU A 96 7.80 0.91 -10.62
C LEU A 96 7.84 1.67 -9.29
N GLY A 97 7.67 2.99 -9.36
CA GLY A 97 7.31 3.80 -8.22
C GLY A 97 5.96 3.37 -7.64
N LYS A 98 5.62 3.94 -6.49
CA LYS A 98 4.39 3.58 -5.80
C LYS A 98 3.65 4.82 -5.28
N THR A 99 3.03 5.51 -6.23
CA THR A 99 1.87 6.36 -5.95
C THR A 99 0.62 5.49 -5.77
N GLU A 100 -0.22 5.86 -4.82
CA GLU A 100 -1.44 5.14 -4.50
C GLU A 100 -2.61 6.04 -4.14
N CYS A 101 -3.78 5.44 -3.98
CA CYS A 101 -4.95 6.09 -3.44
C CYS A 101 -5.82 5.10 -2.70
N TRP A 102 -6.61 5.62 -1.76
CA TRP A 102 -7.49 4.84 -0.92
C TRP A 102 -8.91 5.35 -1.03
N TYR A 103 -9.85 4.44 -1.30
CA TYR A 103 -11.25 4.63 -1.01
C TYR A 103 -11.59 3.94 0.31
N VAL A 104 -12.11 4.69 1.28
CA VAL A 104 -12.42 4.19 2.62
C VAL A 104 -13.74 3.43 2.59
N ILE A 105 -13.66 2.10 2.52
CA ILE A 105 -14.82 1.20 2.56
C ILE A 105 -15.48 1.26 3.94
N HIS A 106 -14.66 1.24 4.99
CA HIS A 106 -15.13 1.29 6.37
C HIS A 106 -14.16 2.10 7.24
N ALA A 107 -14.69 2.87 8.18
CA ALA A 107 -13.92 3.55 9.21
C ALA A 107 -14.72 3.60 10.52
N GLU A 108 -14.09 3.14 11.62
CA GLU A 108 -14.63 3.29 12.97
C GLU A 108 -14.78 4.78 13.36
N PRO A 109 -15.70 5.14 14.28
CA PRO A 109 -15.82 6.50 14.77
C PRO A 109 -14.49 7.04 15.33
N GLY A 110 -14.04 8.19 14.80
CA GLY A 110 -12.77 8.81 15.19
C GLY A 110 -11.54 8.24 14.49
N ALA A 111 -11.71 7.37 13.50
CA ALA A 111 -10.63 6.89 12.66
C ALA A 111 -9.88 8.04 11.95
N TYR A 112 -8.59 7.83 11.76
CA TYR A 112 -7.72 8.78 11.09
C TYR A 112 -6.61 8.02 10.34
N LEU A 113 -6.00 8.69 9.38
CA LEU A 113 -4.76 8.25 8.74
C LEU A 113 -3.59 9.06 9.30
N THR A 114 -2.43 8.43 9.44
CA THR A 114 -1.18 9.17 9.47
C THR A 114 -0.94 9.64 8.05
N TYR A 115 -0.81 10.95 7.84
CA TYR A 115 -0.69 11.52 6.51
C TYR A 115 0.12 12.82 6.55
N GLY A 116 1.37 12.74 6.09
CA GLY A 116 2.36 13.81 6.12
C GLY A 116 3.07 13.95 7.48
N HIS A 117 3.93 14.96 7.55
CA HIS A 117 4.72 15.29 8.74
C HIS A 117 4.81 16.80 8.95
N THR A 118 5.29 17.22 10.12
CA THR A 118 5.39 18.64 10.51
C THR A 118 6.73 19.28 10.22
N ALA A 119 7.80 18.48 10.07
CA ALA A 119 9.16 18.96 9.81
C ALA A 119 9.24 19.86 8.57
N LYS A 120 10.04 20.93 8.64
CA LYS A 120 10.19 21.95 7.61
C LYS A 120 11.39 21.71 6.69
N THR A 121 12.35 20.94 7.15
CA THR A 121 13.52 20.53 6.37
C THR A 121 13.77 19.04 6.53
N ARG A 122 14.52 18.48 5.58
CA ARG A 122 15.01 17.10 5.63
C ARG A 122 15.82 16.81 6.90
N ASP A 123 16.72 17.71 7.27
CA ASP A 123 17.54 17.57 8.49
C ASP A 123 16.67 17.57 9.76
N GLU A 124 15.63 18.41 9.79
CA GLU A 124 14.66 18.39 10.88
C GLU A 124 13.89 17.08 10.92
N LEU A 125 13.42 16.57 9.77
CA LEU A 125 12.73 15.27 9.67
C LEU A 125 13.59 14.13 10.21
N ILE A 126 14.85 14.02 9.75
CA ILE A 126 15.81 13.02 10.22
C ILE A 126 16.04 13.15 11.72
N LYS A 127 16.23 14.38 12.22
CA LYS A 127 16.44 14.63 13.65
C LYS A 127 15.22 14.23 14.48
N MET A 128 14.00 14.54 14.04
CA MET A 128 12.76 14.16 14.74
C MET A 128 12.57 12.65 14.75
N ILE A 129 12.89 11.98 13.63
CA ILE A 129 12.85 10.51 13.51
C ILE A 129 13.85 9.87 14.48
N ASN A 130 15.13 10.27 14.43
CA ASN A 130 16.18 9.68 15.28
C ASN A 130 15.93 9.90 16.79
N ASN A 131 15.23 10.99 17.14
CA ASN A 131 14.84 11.28 18.53
C ASN A 131 13.45 10.75 18.90
N HIS A 132 12.85 9.92 18.05
CA HIS A 132 11.57 9.26 18.27
C HIS A 132 10.42 10.23 18.62
N GLN A 133 10.41 11.42 18.00
CA GLN A 133 9.42 12.47 18.29
C GLN A 133 8.08 12.25 17.58
N TRP A 134 7.60 10.99 17.54
CA TRP A 134 6.48 10.52 16.72
C TRP A 134 5.19 11.31 16.91
N SER A 135 4.85 11.63 18.17
CA SER A 135 3.62 12.35 18.51
C SER A 135 3.57 13.79 18.01
N LYS A 136 4.75 14.38 17.73
CA LYS A 136 4.89 15.74 17.18
C LYS A 136 5.14 15.72 15.68
N LEU A 137 5.81 14.67 15.19
CA LEU A 137 6.26 14.59 13.81
C LEU A 137 5.12 14.28 12.84
N PHE A 138 4.27 13.30 13.15
CA PHE A 138 3.32 12.78 12.19
C PHE A 138 1.97 13.48 12.27
N SER A 139 1.45 13.87 11.11
CA SER A 139 0.17 14.55 10.99
C SER A 139 -0.98 13.53 10.92
N LYS A 140 -2.11 13.86 11.57
CA LYS A 140 -3.33 13.04 11.53
C LYS A 140 -4.34 13.65 10.55
N LYS A 141 -4.89 12.81 9.67
CA LYS A 141 -5.99 13.16 8.76
C LYS A 141 -7.22 12.34 9.17
N PRO A 142 -8.24 12.94 9.82
CA PRO A 142 -9.50 12.24 10.10
C PRO A 142 -10.13 11.74 8.81
N VAL A 143 -10.72 10.55 8.86
CA VAL A 143 -11.44 9.94 7.73
C VAL A 143 -12.72 9.27 8.19
N LYS A 144 -13.67 9.13 7.27
CA LYS A 144 -14.91 8.38 7.45
C LYS A 144 -15.18 7.48 6.24
N THR A 145 -16.10 6.53 6.40
CA THR A 145 -16.60 5.71 5.29
C THR A 145 -17.03 6.58 4.11
N GLY A 146 -16.57 6.19 2.92
CA GLY A 146 -16.83 6.86 1.65
C GLY A 146 -15.81 7.94 1.27
N ASP A 147 -14.88 8.30 2.16
CA ASP A 147 -13.82 9.25 1.82
C ASP A 147 -12.85 8.65 0.79
N PHE A 148 -12.28 9.53 -0.06
CA PHE A 148 -11.21 9.21 -0.98
C PHE A 148 -9.95 10.00 -0.62
N VAL A 149 -8.80 9.32 -0.60
CA VAL A 149 -7.51 9.92 -0.25
C VAL A 149 -6.48 9.54 -1.31
N TYR A 150 -5.95 10.54 -2.00
CA TYR A 150 -4.80 10.37 -2.88
C TYR A 150 -3.50 10.39 -2.07
N VAL A 151 -2.56 9.51 -2.38
CA VAL A 151 -1.28 9.37 -1.68
C VAL A 151 -0.15 9.38 -2.72
N PRO A 152 0.37 10.58 -3.08
CA PRO A 152 1.53 10.67 -3.95
C PRO A 152 2.75 9.94 -3.36
N SER A 153 3.60 9.37 -4.21
CA SER A 153 4.93 8.91 -3.78
C SER A 153 5.69 10.04 -3.05
N GLY A 154 6.52 9.66 -2.09
CA GLY A 154 7.20 10.57 -1.16
C GLY A 154 6.34 11.04 0.03
N THR A 155 5.02 10.78 0.04
CA THR A 155 4.17 11.11 1.20
C THR A 155 4.44 10.14 2.34
N ILE A 156 4.85 10.62 3.52
CA ILE A 156 4.87 9.78 4.73
C ILE A 156 3.44 9.49 5.16
N HIS A 157 3.05 8.22 5.28
CA HIS A 157 1.68 7.84 5.60
C HIS A 157 1.59 6.52 6.38
N ALA A 158 0.41 6.26 6.94
CA ALA A 158 0.02 4.95 7.45
C ALA A 158 -1.50 4.81 7.48
N LEU A 159 -2.00 3.61 7.14
CA LEU A 159 -3.37 3.21 7.46
C LEU A 159 -3.44 2.83 8.95
N ASN A 160 -4.23 3.54 9.75
CA ASN A 160 -4.37 3.25 11.17
C ASN A 160 -5.50 2.25 11.44
N LYS A 161 -5.53 1.76 12.69
CA LYS A 161 -6.53 0.80 13.17
C LYS A 161 -7.98 1.25 12.89
N GLY A 162 -8.83 0.28 12.57
CA GLY A 162 -10.28 0.44 12.44
C GLY A 162 -10.69 0.92 11.04
N ILE A 163 -9.84 0.74 10.04
CA ILE A 163 -10.06 1.21 8.67
C ILE A 163 -9.93 0.05 7.69
N ILE A 164 -10.89 -0.04 6.77
CA ILE A 164 -10.85 -0.91 5.60
C ILE A 164 -10.83 -0.03 4.36
N VAL A 165 -9.87 -0.25 3.46
CA VAL A 165 -9.76 0.54 2.22
C VAL A 165 -9.72 -0.36 0.98
N LEU A 166 -10.25 0.16 -0.12
CA LEU A 166 -9.84 -0.24 -1.46
C LEU A 166 -8.64 0.63 -1.84
N GLU A 167 -7.48 0.01 -1.96
CA GLU A 167 -6.25 0.64 -2.41
C GLU A 167 -6.05 0.40 -3.89
N THR A 168 -5.84 1.47 -4.66
CA THR A 168 -5.35 1.37 -6.04
C THR A 168 -4.00 2.06 -6.11
N GLN A 169 -2.98 1.31 -6.49
CA GLN A 169 -1.60 1.73 -6.52
C GLN A 169 -0.96 1.38 -7.86
N GLN A 170 0.20 1.98 -8.18
CA GLN A 170 1.09 1.43 -9.19
C GLN A 170 1.48 -0.02 -8.83
N SER A 171 1.76 -0.85 -9.84
CA SER A 171 2.14 -2.26 -9.65
C SER A 171 3.56 -2.38 -9.09
N SER A 172 3.70 -2.09 -7.79
CA SER A 172 4.94 -2.07 -7.02
C SER A 172 4.70 -2.55 -5.59
N ASP A 173 5.63 -3.27 -5.00
CA ASP A 173 5.61 -3.71 -3.60
C ASP A 173 6.65 -2.99 -2.72
N THR A 174 7.44 -2.10 -3.32
CA THR A 174 8.47 -1.32 -2.61
C THR A 174 7.89 -0.43 -1.51
N THR A 175 8.43 -0.60 -0.30
CA THR A 175 7.98 0.11 0.91
C THR A 175 9.13 0.39 1.87
N TYR A 176 9.37 1.66 2.20
CA TYR A 176 10.32 2.07 3.23
C TYR A 176 9.59 2.42 4.55
N ARG A 177 9.77 1.62 5.60
CA ARG A 177 9.00 1.68 6.88
C ARG A 177 9.60 2.49 8.03
N ILE A 178 9.44 3.82 8.06
CA ILE A 178 9.98 4.70 9.12
C ILE A 178 9.77 4.21 10.57
N TYR A 179 8.55 3.78 10.93
CA TYR A 179 8.25 3.32 12.30
C TYR A 179 7.18 2.23 12.33
N ASP A 180 7.40 1.16 13.09
CA ASP A 180 6.50 0.00 13.17
C ASP A 180 5.97 -0.28 14.60
N TYR A 181 5.91 0.74 15.46
CA TYR A 181 5.39 0.63 16.83
C TYR A 181 6.13 -0.38 17.70
N ASP A 182 7.45 -0.49 17.50
CA ASP A 182 8.34 -1.38 18.26
C ASP A 182 7.91 -2.86 18.22
N ARG A 183 7.11 -3.23 17.21
CA ARG A 183 6.69 -4.61 16.97
C ARG A 183 7.92 -5.44 16.61
N ARG A 184 8.13 -6.53 17.35
CA ARG A 184 9.11 -7.56 17.04
C ARG A 184 8.62 -8.24 15.77
N ASP A 185 9.12 -7.84 14.61
CA ASP A 185 9.23 -8.62 13.36
C ASP A 185 9.35 -7.66 12.16
N LYS A 186 10.57 -7.15 11.91
CA LYS A 186 11.17 -6.88 10.58
C LYS A 186 12.40 -5.96 10.68
N LYS A 187 13.37 -6.16 9.78
CA LYS A 187 14.53 -5.27 9.60
C LYS A 187 14.03 -3.86 9.29
N GLN A 188 14.44 -2.88 10.09
CA GLN A 188 14.35 -1.47 9.68
C GLN A 188 15.41 -1.24 8.60
N VAL A 189 15.00 -0.71 7.44
CA VAL A 189 15.92 -0.28 6.40
C VAL A 189 16.26 1.19 6.68
N SER A 190 17.48 1.64 6.36
CA SER A 190 17.87 3.03 6.57
C SER A 190 17.00 3.97 5.73
N TYR A 191 16.10 4.73 6.36
CA TYR A 191 15.25 5.73 5.68
C TYR A 191 16.04 6.95 5.21
N ALA A 192 17.24 7.17 5.76
CA ALA A 192 17.99 8.40 5.61
C ALA A 192 18.51 8.70 4.19
N SER A 193 18.44 7.75 3.24
CA SER A 193 18.74 8.00 1.82
C SER A 193 17.51 8.38 1.00
N PHE A 194 16.31 8.27 1.59
CA PHE A 194 15.04 8.33 0.89
C PHE A 194 14.15 9.51 1.31
N ILE A 195 14.08 9.82 2.60
CA ILE A 195 13.49 11.09 3.10
C ILE A 195 14.36 12.29 2.78
#